data_AF-A0A972SP05-F1
#
_entry.id   AF-A0A972SP05-F1
#
_cell.length_a   1.000
_cell.length_b   1.000
_cell.length_c   1.000
_cell.angle_alpha   90.00
_cell.angle_beta   90.00
_cell.angle_gamma   90.00
#
_symmetry.space_group_name_H-M   'P 1'
#
loop_
_entity.id
_entity.type
_entity.pdbx_description
1 polymer ?
#
loop_
_entity_poly.entity_id
_entity_poly.type
_entity_poly.pdbx_seq_one_letter_code
_entity_poly.pdbx_strand_id
1 'polypeptide(L)'
;MDTSKVWAFWGALIGVYMAAFIAPIGLLTVRINRWRNGAGKKQWGFDLAVTVGVMVALPFLALGVSYWLFTFVALYDLAASPDVEAIRTVSALLGATLLVSACLFWFRLKCQFLYGCSEACVGVLVALLRILSDAETAQVSTPQFLLLLLTAGVYLIVQGFDNMHKGATKTPADPVWSYLMARSRQKS
;
A
#
# COMPACT_ATOMS: atom_id res chain seq x y z
N MET A 1 30.78 7.77 4.18
CA MET A 1 30.00 6.52 4.24
C MET A 1 30.73 5.48 3.41
N ASP A 2 31.11 4.36 4.00
CA ASP A 2 31.85 3.31 3.29
C ASP A 2 30.90 2.59 2.33
N THR A 3 31.04 2.86 1.04
CA THR A 3 30.15 2.34 0.00
C THR A 3 30.10 0.81 -0.01
N SER A 4 31.18 0.15 0.45
CA SER A 4 31.24 -1.31 0.52
C SER A 4 30.19 -1.92 1.45
N LYS A 5 29.89 -1.28 2.59
CA LYS A 5 28.89 -1.74 3.56
C LYS A 5 27.47 -1.59 3.04
N VAL A 6 27.22 -0.54 2.26
CA VAL A 6 25.93 -0.28 1.60
C VAL A 6 25.65 -1.37 0.57
N TRP A 7 26.64 -1.68 -0.29
CA TRP A 7 26.51 -2.75 -1.28
C TRP A 7 26.34 -4.13 -0.64
N ALA A 8 27.04 -4.42 0.46
CA ALA A 8 26.86 -5.66 1.21
C ALA A 8 25.45 -5.80 1.80
N PHE A 9 24.89 -4.70 2.33
CA PHE A 9 23.51 -4.67 2.84
C PHE A 9 22.49 -4.92 1.72
N TRP A 10 22.62 -4.23 0.57
CA TRP A 10 21.73 -4.46 -0.57
C TRP A 10 21.85 -5.87 -1.14
N GLY A 11 23.06 -6.43 -1.20
CA GLY A 11 23.29 -7.81 -1.62
C GLY A 11 22.59 -8.82 -0.70
N ALA A 12 22.68 -8.64 0.61
CA ALA A 12 21.98 -9.48 1.58
C ALA A 12 20.46 -9.35 1.45
N LEU A 13 19.96 -8.12 1.26
CA LEU A 13 18.54 -7.83 1.08
C LEU A 13 17.99 -8.56 -0.16
N ILE A 14 18.68 -8.45 -1.31
CA ILE A 14 18.33 -9.15 -2.56
C ILE A 14 18.32 -10.67 -2.34
N GLY A 15 19.29 -11.21 -1.61
CA GLY A 15 19.31 -12.64 -1.26
C GLY A 15 18.07 -13.08 -0.47
N VAL A 16 17.63 -12.28 0.50
CA VAL A 16 16.39 -12.54 1.27
C VAL A 16 15.15 -12.47 0.38
N TYR A 17 15.07 -11.49 -0.53
CA TYR A 17 13.96 -11.40 -1.50
C TYR A 17 13.91 -12.60 -2.43
N MET A 18 15.05 -13.01 -2.97
CA MET A 18 15.15 -14.17 -3.85
C MET A 18 14.72 -15.45 -3.12
N ALA A 19 15.15 -15.64 -1.87
CA ALA A 19 14.71 -16.76 -1.04
C ALA A 19 13.19 -16.72 -0.76
N ALA A 20 12.66 -15.54 -0.44
CA ALA A 20 11.23 -15.32 -0.20
C ALA A 20 10.36 -15.56 -1.45
N PHE A 21 10.92 -15.42 -2.66
CA PHE A 21 10.23 -15.75 -3.91
C PHE A 21 10.39 -17.22 -4.32
N ILE A 22 11.58 -17.80 -4.19
CA ILE A 22 11.89 -19.15 -4.66
C ILE A 22 11.24 -20.22 -3.76
N ALA A 23 11.25 -20.03 -2.44
CA ALA A 23 10.73 -21.02 -1.50
C ALA A 23 9.22 -21.30 -1.68
N PRO A 24 8.35 -20.28 -1.84
CA PRO A 24 6.93 -20.51 -2.13
C PRO A 24 6.70 -21.21 -3.47
N ILE A 25 7.49 -20.90 -4.51
CA ILE A 25 7.38 -21.54 -5.84
C ILE A 25 7.68 -23.04 -5.74
N GLY A 26 8.73 -23.41 -4.99
CA GLY A 26 9.04 -24.81 -4.70
C GLY A 26 7.89 -25.52 -3.99
N LEU A 27 7.31 -24.89 -2.97
CA LEU A 27 6.14 -25.38 -2.23
C LEU A 27 4.91 -25.56 -3.13
N LEU A 28 4.64 -24.60 -4.02
CA LEU A 28 3.55 -24.67 -4.99
C LEU A 28 3.74 -25.85 -5.94
N THR A 29 4.98 -26.07 -6.41
CA THR A 29 5.33 -27.16 -7.32
C THR A 29 5.10 -28.52 -6.67
N VAL A 30 5.53 -28.69 -5.41
CA VAL A 30 5.28 -29.94 -4.64
C VAL A 30 3.78 -30.16 -4.42
N ARG A 31 3.02 -29.10 -4.10
CA ARG A 31 1.57 -29.18 -3.90
C ARG A 31 0.82 -29.53 -5.19
N ILE A 32 1.19 -28.93 -6.32
CA ILE A 32 0.65 -29.27 -7.65
C ILE A 32 0.92 -30.74 -7.99
N ASN A 33 2.14 -31.23 -7.73
CA ASN A 33 2.50 -32.62 -8.00
C ASN A 33 1.71 -33.61 -7.12
N ARG A 34 1.50 -33.31 -5.82
CA ARG A 34 0.64 -34.12 -4.94
C ARG A 34 -0.81 -34.18 -5.41
N TRP A 35 -1.35 -33.04 -5.86
CA TRP A 35 -2.71 -32.97 -6.42
C TRP A 35 -2.84 -33.85 -7.67
N ARG A 36 -1.86 -33.79 -8.58
CA ARG A 36 -1.84 -34.62 -9.80
C ARG A 36 -1.93 -36.12 -9.48
N ASN A 37 -1.38 -36.54 -8.35
CA ASN A 37 -1.38 -37.94 -7.90
C ASN A 37 -2.64 -38.35 -7.12
N GLY A 38 -3.70 -37.53 -7.09
CA GLY A 38 -5.00 -37.88 -6.52
C GLY A 38 -5.09 -37.80 -4.99
N ALA A 39 -4.02 -37.40 -4.30
CA ALA A 39 -4.05 -37.19 -2.86
C ALA A 39 -4.76 -35.87 -2.52
N GLY A 40 -5.94 -35.92 -1.89
CA GLY A 40 -6.53 -34.76 -1.19
C GLY A 40 -7.44 -33.82 -2.00
N LYS A 41 -8.23 -34.32 -2.95
CA LYS A 41 -9.18 -33.52 -3.75
C LYS A 41 -10.12 -32.59 -2.94
N LYS A 42 -10.44 -32.93 -1.69
CA LYS A 42 -11.43 -32.20 -0.86
C LYS A 42 -10.87 -30.93 -0.18
N GLN A 43 -9.55 -30.79 -0.04
CA GLN A 43 -8.90 -29.64 0.65
C GLN A 43 -8.13 -28.71 -0.30
N TRP A 44 -8.07 -29.05 -1.59
CA TRP A 44 -7.19 -28.38 -2.56
C TRP A 44 -7.47 -26.88 -2.75
N GLY A 45 -8.75 -26.46 -2.76
CA GLY A 45 -9.09 -25.05 -2.94
C GLY A 45 -8.60 -24.16 -1.81
N PHE A 46 -8.67 -24.67 -0.56
CA PHE A 46 -8.16 -23.95 0.61
C PHE A 46 -6.63 -23.89 0.60
N ASP A 47 -5.97 -25.01 0.31
CA ASP A 47 -4.50 -25.07 0.25
C ASP A 47 -3.92 -24.17 -0.84
N LEU A 48 -4.56 -24.10 -2.01
CA LEU A 48 -4.15 -23.23 -3.09
C LEU A 48 -4.34 -21.76 -2.72
N ALA A 49 -5.49 -21.40 -2.15
CA ALA A 49 -5.77 -20.03 -1.70
C ALA A 49 -4.76 -19.56 -0.64
N VAL A 50 -4.40 -20.41 0.32
CA VAL A 50 -3.37 -20.12 1.32
C VAL A 50 -2.00 -19.94 0.67
N THR A 51 -1.60 -20.82 -0.26
CA THR A 51 -0.29 -20.69 -0.92
C THR A 51 -0.20 -19.41 -1.75
N VAL A 52 -1.23 -19.08 -2.53
CA VAL A 52 -1.29 -17.84 -3.30
C VAL A 52 -1.28 -16.63 -2.36
N GLY A 53 -2.05 -16.66 -1.27
CA GLY A 53 -2.05 -15.61 -0.25
C GLY A 53 -0.67 -15.37 0.34
N VAL A 54 0.07 -16.43 0.68
CA VAL A 54 1.45 -16.35 1.20
C VAL A 54 2.42 -15.82 0.14
N MET A 55 2.30 -16.27 -1.11
CA MET A 55 3.12 -15.78 -2.23
C MET A 55 2.94 -14.29 -2.48
N VAL A 56 1.73 -13.77 -2.26
CA VAL A 56 1.45 -12.34 -2.41
C VAL A 56 1.92 -11.58 -1.16
N ALA A 57 1.62 -12.06 0.04
CA ALA A 57 1.91 -11.35 1.29
C ALA A 57 3.41 -11.22 1.61
N LEU A 58 4.21 -12.26 1.33
CA LEU A 58 5.65 -12.28 1.66
C LEU A 58 6.44 -11.16 0.96
N PRO A 59 6.31 -10.94 -0.37
CA PRO A 59 6.94 -9.82 -1.05
C PRO A 59 6.56 -8.45 -0.47
N PHE A 60 5.27 -8.22 -0.15
CA PHE A 60 4.84 -6.95 0.44
C PHE A 60 5.40 -6.74 1.85
N LEU A 61 5.48 -7.80 2.65
CA LEU A 61 6.08 -7.73 3.98
C LEU A 61 7.59 -7.46 3.89
N ALA A 62 8.29 -8.12 2.96
CA ALA A 62 9.71 -7.88 2.71
C ALA A 62 9.96 -6.43 2.25
N LEU A 63 9.13 -5.90 1.34
CA LEU A 63 9.15 -4.49 0.90
C LEU A 63 8.93 -3.53 2.06
N GLY A 64 7.93 -3.79 2.90
CA GLY A 64 7.64 -2.98 4.09
C GLY A 64 8.82 -2.96 5.07
N VAL A 65 9.40 -4.12 5.38
CA VAL A 65 10.56 -4.23 6.28
C VAL A 65 11.79 -3.55 5.69
N SER A 66 12.02 -3.72 4.38
CA SER A 66 13.16 -3.09 3.70
C SER A 66 13.05 -1.57 3.68
N TYR A 67 11.87 -1.05 3.38
CA TYR A 67 11.59 0.38 3.45
C TYR A 67 11.78 0.92 4.87
N TRP A 68 11.29 0.19 5.88
CA TRP A 68 11.45 0.56 7.29
C TRP A 68 12.93 0.59 7.71
N LEU A 69 13.70 -0.45 7.38
CA LEU A 69 15.14 -0.52 7.65
C LEU A 69 15.91 0.59 6.93
N PHE A 70 15.61 0.85 5.66
CA PHE A 70 16.24 1.94 4.90
C PHE A 70 15.97 3.29 5.57
N THR A 71 14.72 3.54 5.95
CA THR A 71 14.33 4.78 6.65
C THR A 71 15.06 4.90 7.99
N PHE A 72 15.19 3.79 8.73
CA PHE A 72 15.90 3.76 10.00
C PHE A 72 17.41 4.03 9.85
N VAL A 73 18.06 3.43 8.86
CA VAL A 73 19.48 3.67 8.57
C VAL A 73 19.70 5.12 8.13
N ALA A 74 18.85 5.64 7.24
CA ALA A 74 18.92 7.03 6.81
C ALA A 74 18.73 8.01 8.00
N LEU A 75 17.81 7.70 8.91
CA LEU A 75 17.61 8.44 10.16
C LEU A 75 18.84 8.37 11.07
N TYR A 76 19.45 7.20 11.21
CA TYR A 76 20.65 7.01 12.02
C TYR A 76 21.85 7.78 11.46
N ASP A 77 22.10 7.66 10.15
CA ASP A 77 23.18 8.38 9.46
C ASP A 77 22.99 9.89 9.55
N LEU A 78 21.73 10.34 9.45
CA LEU A 78 21.38 11.73 9.65
C LEU A 78 21.62 12.17 11.09
N ALA A 79 21.16 11.42 12.09
CA ALA A 79 21.38 11.71 13.51
C ALA A 79 22.87 11.72 13.90
N ALA A 80 23.69 10.94 13.19
CA ALA A 80 25.14 10.91 13.35
C ALA A 80 25.86 12.02 12.56
N SER A 81 25.18 12.70 11.63
CA SER A 81 25.75 13.81 10.89
C SER A 81 25.85 15.06 11.79
N PRO A 82 26.92 15.86 11.68
CA PRO A 82 27.05 17.11 12.44
C PRO A 82 26.08 18.20 11.96
N ASP A 83 25.27 17.92 10.93
CA ASP A 83 24.36 18.87 10.31
C ASP A 83 23.00 18.87 11.02
N VAL A 84 22.93 19.68 12.07
CA VAL A 84 21.76 19.83 12.95
C VAL A 84 20.50 20.26 12.17
N GLU A 85 20.66 20.98 11.05
CA GLU A 85 19.54 21.47 10.24
C GLU A 85 18.88 20.35 9.43
N ALA A 86 19.69 19.45 8.86
CA ALA A 86 19.20 18.29 8.13
C ALA A 86 18.45 17.32 9.06
N ILE A 87 19.00 17.04 10.25
CA ILE A 87 18.34 16.24 11.31
C ILE A 87 16.98 16.83 11.67
N ARG A 88 16.91 18.15 11.89
CA ARG A 88 15.69 18.85 12.28
C ARG A 88 14.62 18.75 11.19
N THR A 89 15.01 18.93 9.94
CA THR A 89 14.09 18.90 8.79
C THR A 89 13.49 17.51 8.59
N VAL A 90 14.31 16.46 8.59
CA VAL A 90 13.83 15.08 8.42
C VAL A 90 13.00 14.63 9.62
N SER A 91 13.42 14.96 10.84
CA SER A 91 12.64 14.63 12.05
C SER A 91 11.29 15.33 12.04
N ALA A 92 11.22 16.59 11.59
CA ALA A 92 9.97 17.33 11.44
C ALA A 92 9.07 16.71 10.35
N LEU A 93 9.63 16.30 9.21
CA LEU A 93 8.89 15.64 8.14
C LEU A 93 8.36 14.27 8.55
N LEU A 94 9.15 13.46 9.25
CA LEU A 94 8.71 12.17 9.82
C LEU A 94 7.62 12.36 10.87
N GLY A 95 7.82 13.31 11.80
CA GLY A 95 6.82 13.66 12.80
C GLY A 95 5.51 14.11 12.15
N ALA A 96 5.59 14.98 11.15
CA ALA A 96 4.44 15.43 10.37
C ALA A 96 3.76 14.27 9.63
N THR A 97 4.53 13.40 8.97
CA THR A 97 4.00 12.25 8.23
C THR A 97 3.28 11.27 9.15
N LEU A 98 3.86 10.95 10.31
CA LEU A 98 3.23 10.08 11.32
C LEU A 98 1.97 10.72 11.89
N LEU A 99 2.00 12.02 12.20
CA LEU A 99 0.86 12.74 12.75
C LEU A 99 -0.28 12.81 11.73
N VAL A 100 0.01 13.16 10.48
CA VAL A 100 -0.97 13.15 9.38
C VAL A 100 -1.53 11.75 9.17
N SER A 101 -0.69 10.72 9.15
CA SER A 101 -1.13 9.33 8.98
C SER A 101 -2.04 8.86 10.12
N ALA A 102 -1.70 9.23 11.36
CA ALA A 102 -2.53 8.92 12.54
C ALA A 102 -3.87 9.67 12.49
N CYS A 103 -3.87 10.95 12.11
CA CYS A 103 -5.08 11.74 11.92
C CYS A 103 -5.97 11.15 10.82
N LEU A 104 -5.41 10.78 9.67
CA LEU A 104 -6.13 10.13 8.57
C LEU A 104 -6.68 8.76 8.98
N PHE A 105 -5.92 7.97 9.73
CA PHE A 105 -6.39 6.69 10.25
C PHE A 105 -7.55 6.87 11.24
N TRP A 106 -7.45 7.83 12.15
CA TRP A 106 -8.53 8.15 13.08
C TRP A 106 -9.78 8.65 12.34
N PHE A 107 -9.61 9.51 11.34
CA PHE A 107 -10.68 9.98 10.48
C PHE A 107 -11.35 8.83 9.70
N ARG A 108 -10.57 7.89 9.16
CA ARG A 108 -11.07 6.67 8.50
C ARG A 108 -11.95 5.82 9.42
N LEU A 109 -11.62 5.73 10.71
CA LEU A 109 -12.41 4.96 11.68
C LEU A 109 -13.76 5.60 12.01
N LYS A 110 -13.82 6.94 12.01
CA LYS A 110 -14.98 7.72 12.47
C LYS A 110 -15.93 8.14 11.33
N CYS A 111 -15.37 8.54 10.20
CA CYS A 111 -16.11 9.11 9.06
C CYS A 111 -15.77 8.32 7.78
N GLN A 112 -16.04 7.02 7.80
CA GLN A 112 -15.63 6.08 6.76
C GLN A 112 -16.27 6.43 5.41
N PHE A 113 -17.50 6.95 5.42
CA PHE A 113 -18.19 7.37 4.19
C PHE A 113 -17.48 8.55 3.52
N LEU A 114 -17.21 9.64 4.26
CA LEU A 114 -16.49 10.80 3.72
C LEU A 114 -15.06 10.47 3.32
N TYR A 115 -14.39 9.63 4.11
CA TYR A 115 -13.06 9.15 3.76
C TYR A 115 -13.07 8.41 2.43
N GLY A 116 -14.06 7.52 2.21
CA GLY A 116 -14.26 6.86 0.93
C GLY A 116 -14.52 7.82 -0.24
N CYS A 117 -15.34 8.86 -0.03
CA CYS A 117 -15.52 9.92 -1.02
C CYS A 117 -14.20 10.63 -1.36
N SER A 118 -13.40 10.98 -0.34
CA SER A 118 -12.12 11.65 -0.55
C SER A 118 -11.11 10.78 -1.30
N GLU A 119 -11.00 9.48 -1.00
CA GLU A 119 -10.13 8.55 -1.74
C GLU A 119 -10.55 8.45 -3.21
N ALA A 120 -11.85 8.36 -3.49
CA ALA A 120 -12.36 8.36 -4.85
C ALA A 120 -12.05 9.66 -5.59
N CYS A 121 -12.27 10.82 -4.96
CA CYS A 121 -11.92 12.11 -5.55
C CYS A 121 -10.42 12.26 -5.81
N VAL A 122 -9.56 11.85 -4.86
CA VAL A 122 -8.11 11.90 -5.02
C VAL A 122 -7.66 10.95 -6.13
N GLY A 123 -8.22 9.74 -6.22
CA GLY A 123 -7.91 8.81 -7.31
C GLY A 123 -8.26 9.37 -8.69
N VAL A 124 -9.42 10.03 -8.81
CA VAL A 124 -9.81 10.75 -10.04
C VAL A 124 -8.86 11.92 -10.32
N LEU A 125 -8.51 12.71 -9.30
CA LEU A 125 -7.60 13.85 -9.44
C LEU A 125 -6.20 13.41 -9.89
N VAL A 126 -5.66 12.31 -9.34
CA VAL A 126 -4.37 11.74 -9.75
C VAL A 126 -4.41 11.31 -11.21
N ALA A 127 -5.49 10.65 -11.64
CA ALA A 127 -5.68 10.28 -13.04
C ALA A 127 -5.77 11.52 -13.97
N LEU A 128 -6.51 12.56 -13.57
CA LEU A 128 -6.65 13.80 -14.33
C LEU A 128 -5.35 14.60 -14.40
N LEU A 129 -4.67 14.80 -13.26
CA LEU A 129 -3.40 15.51 -13.21
C LEU A 129 -2.36 14.85 -14.12
N ARG A 130 -2.40 13.53 -14.25
CA ARG A 130 -1.52 12.84 -15.20
C ARG A 130 -1.85 13.20 -16.65
N ILE A 131 -3.12 13.11 -17.04
CA ILE A 131 -3.57 13.45 -18.40
C ILE A 131 -3.18 14.88 -18.75
N LEU A 132 -3.30 15.81 -17.79
CA LEU A 132 -2.95 17.21 -17.98
C LEU A 132 -1.43 17.45 -17.99
N SER A 133 -0.65 16.75 -17.16
CA SER A 133 0.81 16.94 -17.09
C SER A 133 1.56 16.36 -18.29
N ASP A 134 1.03 15.28 -18.89
CA ASP A 134 1.58 14.72 -20.14
C ASP A 134 1.40 15.65 -21.34
N ALA A 135 0.49 16.63 -21.26
CA ALA A 135 0.33 17.65 -22.30
C ALA A 135 1.49 18.67 -22.31
N GLU A 136 2.20 18.85 -21.19
CA GLU A 136 3.23 19.89 -21.05
C GLU A 136 4.67 19.35 -20.93
N THR A 137 4.88 18.10 -20.49
CA THR A 137 6.23 17.59 -20.21
C THR A 137 6.47 16.19 -20.78
N ALA A 138 7.05 16.13 -21.98
CA ALA A 138 7.37 14.89 -22.71
C ALA A 138 8.38 13.95 -22.00
N GLN A 139 8.92 14.32 -20.83
CA GLN A 139 10.04 13.63 -20.16
C GLN A 139 9.63 12.58 -19.11
N VAL A 140 8.36 12.49 -18.69
CA VAL A 140 7.87 11.47 -17.72
C VAL A 140 7.09 10.35 -18.43
N SER A 141 7.48 10.03 -19.66
CA SER A 141 6.71 9.21 -20.61
C SER A 141 7.15 7.74 -20.66
N THR A 142 7.68 7.19 -19.57
CA THR A 142 7.90 5.73 -19.53
C THR A 142 6.54 5.03 -19.37
N PRO A 143 6.17 4.09 -20.28
CA PRO A 143 4.89 3.39 -20.21
C PRO A 143 4.64 2.70 -18.86
N GLN A 144 5.71 2.28 -18.19
CA GLN A 144 5.66 1.66 -16.86
C GLN A 144 5.19 2.63 -15.78
N PHE A 145 5.67 3.87 -15.80
CA PHE A 145 5.25 4.89 -14.83
C PHE A 145 3.78 5.27 -15.03
N LEU A 146 3.36 5.37 -16.29
CA LEU A 146 1.97 5.66 -16.64
C LEU A 146 1.02 4.55 -16.16
N LEU A 147 1.39 3.28 -16.36
CA LEU A 147 0.63 2.16 -15.84
C LEU A 147 0.57 2.17 -14.31
N LEU A 148 1.67 2.48 -13.63
CA LEU A 148 1.72 2.51 -12.17
C LEU A 148 0.82 3.62 -11.60
N LEU A 149 0.87 4.82 -12.17
CA LEU A 149 0.07 5.96 -11.72
C LEU A 149 -1.43 5.77 -12.01
N LEU A 150 -1.76 5.24 -13.19
CA LEU A 150 -3.14 4.88 -13.53
C LEU A 150 -3.67 3.80 -12.59
N THR A 151 -2.87 2.77 -12.33
CA THR A 151 -3.24 1.69 -11.40
C THR A 151 -3.42 2.23 -9.99
N ALA A 152 -2.56 3.15 -9.54
CA ALA A 152 -2.69 3.79 -8.23
C ALA A 152 -3.99 4.62 -8.14
N GLY A 153 -4.33 5.39 -9.18
CA GLY A 153 -5.59 6.13 -9.27
C GLY A 153 -6.82 5.23 -9.22
N VAL A 154 -6.84 4.17 -10.05
CA VAL A 154 -7.94 3.18 -10.07
C VAL A 154 -8.07 2.46 -8.72
N TYR A 155 -6.94 2.08 -8.13
CA TYR A 155 -6.92 1.43 -6.82
C TYR A 155 -7.54 2.33 -5.74
N LEU A 156 -7.18 3.62 -5.71
CA LEU A 156 -7.76 4.60 -4.78
C LEU A 156 -9.27 4.76 -4.99
N ILE A 157 -9.76 4.77 -6.24
CA ILE A 157 -11.19 4.85 -6.53
C ILE A 157 -11.94 3.63 -6.00
N VAL A 158 -11.44 2.43 -6.30
CA VAL A 158 -12.05 1.17 -5.85
C VAL A 158 -12.05 1.09 -4.33
N GLN A 159 -10.95 1.46 -3.69
CA GLN A 159 -10.84 1.49 -2.23
C GLN A 159 -11.78 2.53 -1.60
N GLY A 160 -11.92 3.70 -2.24
CA GLY A 160 -12.87 4.72 -1.83
C GLY A 160 -14.33 4.24 -1.91
N PHE A 161 -14.68 3.50 -2.97
CA PHE A 161 -16.01 2.90 -3.14
C PHE A 161 -16.30 1.85 -2.08
N ASP A 162 -15.34 0.99 -1.75
CA ASP A 162 -15.46 0.02 -0.66
C ASP A 162 -15.66 0.71 0.69
N ASN A 163 -14.93 1.79 0.97
CA ASN A 163 -15.11 2.57 2.19
C ASN A 163 -16.47 3.28 2.25
N MET A 164 -16.98 3.82 1.14
CA MET A 164 -18.33 4.38 1.08
C MET A 164 -19.38 3.29 1.36
N HIS A 165 -19.25 2.12 0.72
CA HIS A 165 -20.17 1.00 0.95
C HIS A 165 -20.16 0.55 2.41
N LYS A 166 -18.97 0.38 3.00
CA LYS A 166 -18.82 0.05 4.42
C LYS A 166 -19.40 1.13 5.32
N GLY A 167 -19.15 2.41 5.05
CA GLY A 167 -19.71 3.52 5.83
C GLY A 167 -21.24 3.57 5.78
N ALA A 168 -21.84 3.25 4.63
CA ALA A 168 -23.29 3.22 4.43
C ALA A 168 -23.97 2.01 5.11
N THR A 169 -23.26 0.89 5.25
CA THR A 169 -23.79 -0.38 5.79
C THR A 169 -23.41 -0.65 7.25
N LYS A 170 -22.52 0.16 7.84
CA LYS A 170 -22.05 0.00 9.22
C LYS A 170 -23.16 0.18 10.24
N THR A 171 -23.13 -0.61 11.30
CA THR A 171 -23.98 -0.48 12.49
C THR A 171 -23.11 -0.29 13.73
N PRO A 172 -23.21 0.83 14.47
CA PRO A 172 -24.05 2.00 14.22
C PRO A 172 -23.65 2.75 12.93
N ALA A 173 -24.64 3.39 12.29
CA ALA A 173 -24.44 4.12 11.04
C ALA A 173 -23.41 5.24 11.20
N ASP A 174 -22.63 5.45 10.14
CA ASP A 174 -21.70 6.58 10.07
C ASP A 174 -22.45 7.91 10.32
N PRO A 175 -21.93 8.83 11.16
CA PRO A 175 -22.61 10.09 11.48
C PRO A 175 -22.97 10.91 10.25
N VAL A 176 -22.13 10.85 9.21
CA VAL A 176 -22.35 11.61 7.97
C VAL A 176 -23.44 10.97 7.14
N TRP A 177 -23.40 9.64 7.00
CA TRP A 177 -24.41 8.91 6.26
C TRP A 177 -25.80 9.05 6.89
N SER A 178 -25.88 8.92 8.21
CA SER A 178 -27.12 9.12 8.96
C SER A 178 -27.70 10.53 8.79
N TYR A 179 -26.86 11.56 8.79
CA TYR A 179 -27.28 12.94 8.49
C TYR A 179 -27.82 13.08 7.05
N LEU A 180 -27.15 12.51 6.05
CA LEU A 180 -27.59 12.55 4.65
C LEU A 180 -28.95 11.86 4.46
N MET A 181 -29.14 10.70 5.08
CA MET A 181 -30.40 9.94 5.02
C MET A 181 -31.54 10.63 5.78
N ALA A 182 -31.26 11.32 6.88
CA ALA A 182 -32.26 12.13 7.57
C ALA A 182 -32.76 13.29 6.67
N ARG A 183 -31.84 13.94 5.94
CA ARG A 183 -32.17 15.05 5.05
C ARG A 183 -32.93 14.63 3.78
N SER A 184 -32.64 13.45 3.23
CA SER A 184 -33.35 12.96 2.03
C SER A 184 -34.81 12.61 2.32
N ARG A 185 -35.11 12.09 3.51
CA ARG A 185 -36.47 11.78 3.96
C ARG A 185 -37.37 12.99 4.17
N GLN A 186 -36.80 14.15 4.50
CA GLN A 186 -37.57 15.39 4.69
C GLN A 186 -38.05 16.03 3.38
N LYS A 187 -37.50 15.61 2.24
CA LYS A 187 -37.85 16.15 0.91
C LYS A 187 -38.82 15.27 0.13
N SER A 188 -39.18 14.12 0.68
CA SER A 188 -40.17 13.17 0.15
C SER A 188 -41.51 13.37 0.84
#